data_AF-A0A971UKR7-F1
#
_entry.id   AF-A0A971UKR7-F1
#
_cell.length_a   1.000
_cell.length_b   1.000
_cell.length_c   1.000
_cell.angle_alpha   90.00
_cell.angle_beta   90.00
_cell.angle_gamma   90.00
#
_symmetry.space_group_name_H-M   'P 1'
#
loop_
_entity.id
_entity.type
_entity.pdbx_description
1 polymer ?
#
loop_
_entity_poly.entity_id
_entity_poly.type
_entity_poly.pdbx_seq_one_letter_code
_entity_poly.pdbx_strand_id
1 'polypeptide(L)'
;MKRNCFAWATCLALIAAMAAGAAAERPLDNLPVYTKANAPKTPSLEELPLKESVSQYGITWTFDKPARVGQFITGDWYVVGEVTVRMIDPKPLWGDEVKTVIPKKEFIDEAAHPGKYARNGSVLNMPANNEAGFDSRIPAERYDPSQFAHLPIAMKPGDTLISTVSIEPLTRFDVHARVLAKAAILTCVASPQPADAFRPSYCDRGQTIYLARNLHRELLQNLPQPKSVPALEGQLNTQPVAKDGSILDKWVAVTIMPWLDTVEFGFASPEINQPHYGQWHGAASSTIGLMLHLDYPAQEKERLLVCFIQRGIDLYGIARSGYEGWPGHGGHGSGRKWPIVFAGLMLDDKGMQNLKESCPKTKFGEDHQTAFGKCWSGGDVVFTSHPKGAKVSPELKSPEEAYGKDGWDIWESNEGYRRCCTSKYFVGEALAARIMRAEKVWNHDPFFAYVDRWMTEDNAKTVDSYRKAMESHGENFDDTSNPRTNKTWMKNDRRTTPFYQEMWDKYRNDLPPALAGNQGDKQSR
;
A
#
# COMPACT_ATOMS: atom_id res chain seq x y z
N MET A 1 -46.15 -29.87 27.74
CA MET A 1 -46.18 -28.40 27.96
C MET A 1 -45.19 -28.05 29.05
N LYS A 2 -44.10 -27.37 28.68
CA LYS A 2 -43.15 -26.55 29.47
C LYS A 2 -41.83 -26.54 28.70
N ARG A 3 -41.59 -25.46 27.94
CA ARG A 3 -40.28 -25.16 27.34
C ARG A 3 -39.78 -23.86 27.96
N ASN A 4 -38.53 -23.92 28.42
CA ASN A 4 -37.83 -22.94 29.23
C ASN A 4 -37.59 -21.62 28.48
N CYS A 5 -38.02 -20.51 29.09
CA CYS A 5 -37.64 -19.15 28.73
C CYS A 5 -36.41 -18.72 29.54
N PHE A 6 -35.20 -19.10 29.13
CA PHE A 6 -33.94 -18.56 29.69
C PHE A 6 -32.83 -18.69 28.64
N ALA A 7 -32.84 -17.81 27.62
CA ALA A 7 -31.73 -17.72 26.67
C ALA A 7 -31.61 -16.36 25.94
N TRP A 8 -32.51 -15.40 26.17
CA TRP A 8 -32.57 -14.18 25.34
C TRP A 8 -31.95 -12.93 25.99
N ALA A 9 -31.69 -12.94 27.30
CA ALA A 9 -31.17 -11.77 27.99
C ALA A 9 -29.64 -11.59 27.86
N THR A 10 -28.88 -12.66 27.64
CA THR A 10 -27.40 -12.61 27.53
C THR A 10 -26.88 -12.24 26.14
N CYS A 11 -27.64 -12.49 25.07
CA CYS A 11 -27.25 -12.07 23.71
C CYS A 11 -27.39 -10.56 23.48
N LEU A 12 -28.35 -9.89 24.12
CA LEU A 12 -28.57 -8.45 23.97
C LEU A 12 -27.47 -7.60 24.64
N ALA A 13 -26.88 -8.07 25.75
CA ALA A 13 -25.77 -7.38 26.41
C ALA A 13 -24.44 -7.47 25.63
N LEU A 14 -24.17 -8.60 24.97
CA LEU A 14 -23.01 -8.78 24.09
C LEU A 14 -23.12 -7.95 22.79
N ILE A 15 -24.33 -7.83 22.23
CA ILE A 15 -24.58 -6.99 21.05
C ILE A 15 -24.48 -5.50 21.41
N ALA A 16 -24.95 -5.10 22.60
CA ALA A 16 -24.82 -3.72 23.08
C ALA A 16 -23.36 -3.34 23.40
N ALA A 17 -22.54 -4.27 23.91
CA ALA A 17 -21.10 -4.04 24.14
C ALA A 17 -20.30 -3.97 22.82
N MET A 18 -20.66 -4.78 21.81
CA MET A 18 -20.09 -4.66 20.46
C MET A 18 -20.54 -3.37 19.74
N ALA A 19 -21.76 -2.88 20.00
CA ALA A 19 -22.25 -1.62 19.45
C ALA A 19 -21.69 -0.38 20.18
N ALA A 20 -21.42 -0.48 21.49
CA ALA A 20 -20.85 0.61 22.28
C ALA A 20 -19.35 0.83 22.04
N GLY A 21 -18.60 -0.20 21.61
CA GLY A 21 -17.24 -0.06 21.09
C GLY A 21 -17.17 0.33 19.60
N ALA A 22 -18.31 0.34 18.90
CA ALA A 22 -18.44 0.66 17.48
C ALA A 22 -19.04 2.05 17.21
N ALA A 23 -19.14 2.91 18.22
CA ALA A 23 -19.06 4.35 17.99
C ALA A 23 -17.63 4.65 17.54
N ALA A 24 -17.34 4.36 16.26
CA ALA A 24 -16.04 4.57 15.67
C ALA A 24 -15.59 5.99 16.01
N GLU A 25 -14.55 6.14 16.83
CA GLU A 25 -13.72 7.32 16.80
C GLU A 25 -13.32 7.49 15.33
N ARG A 26 -13.93 8.46 14.65
CA ARG A 26 -13.59 8.80 13.27
C ARG A 26 -12.46 9.80 13.38
N PRO A 27 -11.19 9.34 13.35
CA PRO A 27 -10.09 10.13 13.88
C PRO A 27 -9.86 11.42 13.10
N LEU A 28 -10.38 11.49 11.87
CA LEU A 28 -10.15 12.57 10.93
C LEU A 28 -11.41 13.37 10.55
N ASP A 29 -12.60 13.10 11.12
CA ASP A 29 -13.86 13.77 10.73
C ASP A 29 -13.82 15.30 10.92
N ASN A 30 -12.90 15.81 11.76
CA ASN A 30 -12.70 17.25 12.02
C ASN A 30 -11.22 17.66 12.00
N LEU A 31 -10.40 17.00 11.17
CA LEU A 31 -8.96 17.26 11.13
C LEU A 31 -8.66 18.73 10.80
N PRO A 32 -8.01 19.50 11.69
CA PRO A 32 -7.60 20.86 11.38
C PRO A 32 -6.48 20.88 10.35
N VAL A 33 -6.52 21.85 9.43
CA VAL A 33 -5.37 22.15 8.58
C VAL A 33 -4.35 22.94 9.41
N TYR A 34 -3.33 22.25 9.87
CA TYR A 34 -2.24 22.87 10.63
C TYR A 34 -1.25 23.58 9.70
N THR A 35 -0.86 24.78 10.11
CA THR A 35 0.12 25.66 9.48
C THR A 35 1.03 26.22 10.57
N LYS A 36 2.13 26.89 10.18
CA LYS A 36 3.01 27.56 11.14
C LYS A 36 2.28 28.63 11.97
N ALA A 37 1.23 29.24 11.43
CA ALA A 37 0.47 30.31 12.10
C ALA A 37 -0.49 29.79 13.19
N ASN A 38 -0.97 28.56 13.08
CA ASN A 38 -1.88 27.90 14.04
C ASN A 38 -1.27 26.62 14.60
N ALA A 39 0.05 26.60 14.78
CA ALA A 39 0.79 25.46 15.29
C ALA A 39 0.30 25.04 16.69
N PRO A 40 -0.21 23.81 16.90
CA PRO A 40 -0.55 23.33 18.22
C PRO A 40 0.69 23.25 19.11
N LYS A 41 0.52 23.64 20.38
CA LYS A 41 1.51 23.42 21.43
C LYS A 41 1.70 21.91 21.63
N THR A 42 2.93 21.49 21.91
CA THR A 42 3.18 20.14 22.41
C THR A 42 2.68 20.06 23.86
N PRO A 43 1.80 19.10 24.20
CA PRO A 43 1.30 18.97 25.56
C PRO A 43 2.43 18.60 26.53
N SER A 44 2.32 19.01 27.79
CA SER A 44 3.15 18.46 28.87
C SER A 44 2.79 17.00 29.14
N LEU A 45 3.65 16.27 29.84
CA LEU A 45 3.39 14.87 30.17
C LEU A 45 2.12 14.71 31.02
N GLU A 46 1.87 15.66 31.92
CA GLU A 46 0.74 15.68 32.85
C GLU A 46 -0.58 15.99 32.16
N GLU A 47 -0.54 16.76 31.05
CA GLU A 47 -1.68 17.08 30.20
C GLU A 47 -2.16 15.88 29.39
N LEU A 48 -1.29 14.89 29.11
CA LEU A 48 -1.69 13.66 28.43
C LEU A 48 -2.58 12.78 29.33
N PRO A 49 -3.67 12.18 28.83
CA PRO A 49 -4.47 11.26 29.61
C PRO A 49 -3.63 10.07 30.11
N LEU A 50 -3.86 9.68 31.35
CA LEU A 50 -3.32 8.47 31.94
C LEU A 50 -4.36 7.35 31.77
N LYS A 51 -4.08 6.33 30.95
CA LYS A 51 -5.03 5.27 30.60
C LYS A 51 -4.50 3.88 30.93
N GLU A 52 -5.37 2.98 31.35
CA GLU A 52 -5.06 1.56 31.55
C GLU A 52 -4.96 0.78 30.23
N SER A 53 -5.63 1.27 29.18
CA SER A 53 -5.61 0.68 27.85
C SER A 53 -5.89 1.72 26.77
N VAL A 54 -5.55 1.37 25.53
CA VAL A 54 -5.96 2.08 24.32
C VAL A 54 -6.44 1.07 23.28
N SER A 55 -7.41 1.49 22.47
CA SER A 55 -8.03 0.64 21.44
C SER A 55 -7.97 1.34 20.09
N GLN A 56 -7.66 0.56 19.05
CA GLN A 56 -7.63 1.02 17.66
C GLN A 56 -8.01 -0.11 16.72
N TYR A 57 -8.94 0.15 15.80
CA TYR A 57 -9.37 -0.79 14.75
C TYR A 57 -9.89 -2.16 15.24
N GLY A 58 -10.31 -2.26 16.50
CA GLY A 58 -10.74 -3.52 17.12
C GLY A 58 -9.60 -4.32 17.75
N ILE A 59 -8.44 -3.68 17.96
CA ILE A 59 -7.32 -4.18 18.76
C ILE A 59 -7.21 -3.30 20.00
N THR A 60 -7.09 -3.90 21.18
CA THR A 60 -6.91 -3.19 22.46
C THR A 60 -5.63 -3.66 23.11
N TRP A 61 -4.75 -2.71 23.47
CA TRP A 61 -3.58 -2.99 24.30
C TRP A 61 -3.87 -2.54 25.73
N THR A 62 -3.75 -3.46 26.69
CA THR A 62 -3.87 -3.16 28.13
C THR A 62 -2.48 -3.15 28.75
N PHE A 63 -2.17 -2.07 29.46
CA PHE A 63 -0.90 -1.87 30.11
C PHE A 63 -0.88 -2.50 31.51
N ASP A 64 0.30 -2.91 31.97
CA ASP A 64 0.50 -3.42 33.32
C ASP A 64 0.19 -2.35 34.39
N LYS A 65 0.56 -1.10 34.07
CA LYS A 65 0.24 0.11 34.82
C LYS A 65 -0.31 1.16 33.87
N PRO A 66 -1.20 2.07 34.32
CA PRO A 66 -1.67 3.16 33.47
C PRO A 66 -0.52 3.93 32.81
N ALA A 67 -0.62 4.18 31.51
CA ALA A 67 0.40 4.87 30.72
C ALA A 67 -0.10 6.24 30.26
N ARG A 68 0.82 7.21 30.11
CA ARG A 68 0.50 8.49 29.47
C ARG A 68 0.43 8.28 27.96
N VAL A 69 -0.71 8.61 27.37
CA VAL A 69 -0.97 8.32 25.96
C VAL A 69 -1.38 9.56 25.19
N GLY A 70 -1.06 9.58 23.91
CA GLY A 70 -1.53 10.59 22.96
C GLY A 70 -1.75 9.98 21.59
N GLN A 71 -2.13 10.81 20.62
CA GLN A 71 -2.38 10.39 19.24
C GLN A 71 -1.56 11.24 18.27
N PHE A 72 -1.09 10.60 17.20
CA PHE A 72 -0.56 11.29 16.03
C PHE A 72 -1.69 11.87 15.18
N ILE A 73 -1.34 12.68 14.18
CA ILE A 73 -2.30 13.34 13.29
C ILE A 73 -3.21 12.36 12.53
N THR A 74 -2.77 11.12 12.32
CA THR A 74 -3.56 10.04 11.69
C THR A 74 -4.52 9.35 12.66
N GLY A 75 -4.42 9.64 13.96
CA GLY A 75 -5.17 8.98 15.03
C GLY A 75 -4.45 7.77 15.64
N ASP A 76 -3.28 7.38 15.13
CA ASP A 76 -2.45 6.31 15.69
C ASP A 76 -2.03 6.62 17.13
N TRP A 77 -2.14 5.64 18.03
CA TRP A 77 -1.78 5.81 19.43
C TRP A 77 -0.27 5.78 19.67
N TYR A 78 0.18 6.63 20.59
CA TYR A 78 1.47 6.50 21.24
C TYR A 78 1.36 6.47 22.76
N VAL A 79 2.36 5.84 23.38
CA VAL A 79 2.64 5.86 24.82
C VAL A 79 3.94 6.61 25.07
N VAL A 80 4.06 7.32 26.19
CA VAL A 80 5.28 8.06 26.56
C VAL A 80 6.06 7.35 27.66
N GLY A 81 7.34 7.08 27.40
CA GLY A 81 8.22 6.38 28.33
C GLY A 81 8.03 4.86 28.33
N GLU A 82 8.74 4.16 29.21
CA GLU A 82 8.65 2.70 29.30
C GLU A 82 7.24 2.24 29.68
N VAL A 83 6.76 1.20 28.98
CA VAL A 83 5.46 0.57 29.27
C VAL A 83 5.57 -0.94 29.10
N THR A 84 4.73 -1.68 29.82
CA THR A 84 4.55 -3.11 29.61
C THR A 84 3.12 -3.36 29.15
N VAL A 85 2.94 -3.91 27.96
CA VAL A 85 1.64 -4.41 27.50
C VAL A 85 1.43 -5.80 28.10
N ARG A 86 0.46 -5.93 29.02
CA ARG A 86 0.17 -7.20 29.69
C ARG A 86 -0.88 -8.05 28.98
N MET A 87 -1.76 -7.40 28.20
CA MET A 87 -2.85 -8.08 27.50
C MET A 87 -3.11 -7.37 26.18
N ILE A 88 -3.47 -8.15 25.16
CA ILE A 88 -3.96 -7.68 23.88
C ILE A 88 -5.28 -8.38 23.62
N ASP A 89 -6.28 -7.65 23.15
CA ASP A 89 -7.56 -8.18 22.67
C ASP A 89 -7.76 -7.80 21.19
N PRO A 90 -8.02 -8.75 20.27
CA PRO A 90 -8.12 -10.19 20.50
C PRO A 90 -6.79 -10.80 20.96
N LYS A 91 -6.87 -11.84 21.80
CA LYS A 91 -5.71 -12.51 22.38
C LYS A 91 -4.79 -13.08 21.27
N PRO A 92 -3.47 -12.78 21.29
CA PRO A 92 -2.47 -13.50 20.52
C PRO A 92 -2.42 -14.96 20.98
N LEU A 93 -2.68 -15.90 20.08
CA LEU A 93 -2.65 -17.32 20.36
C LEU A 93 -1.31 -17.90 19.91
N TRP A 94 -0.73 -18.77 20.73
CA TRP A 94 0.55 -19.42 20.45
C TRP A 94 0.52 -20.93 20.74
N GLY A 95 1.20 -21.72 19.92
CA GLY A 95 1.40 -23.15 20.12
C GLY A 95 0.08 -23.90 20.28
N ASP A 96 -0.06 -24.64 21.38
CA ASP A 96 -1.24 -25.47 21.67
C ASP A 96 -2.54 -24.66 21.87
N GLU A 97 -2.46 -23.34 22.03
CA GLU A 97 -3.65 -22.48 22.07
C GLU A 97 -4.33 -22.36 20.69
N VAL A 98 -3.59 -22.57 19.60
CA VAL A 98 -4.13 -22.61 18.24
C VAL A 98 -4.80 -23.96 18.00
N LYS A 99 -6.14 -23.98 18.02
CA LYS A 99 -6.92 -25.23 17.92
C LYS A 99 -7.13 -25.74 16.50
N THR A 100 -7.01 -24.85 15.51
CA THR A 100 -7.18 -25.19 14.10
C THR A 100 -5.86 -24.95 13.38
N VAL A 101 -5.19 -26.04 13.02
CA VAL A 101 -3.92 -26.04 12.27
C VAL A 101 -4.19 -26.61 10.89
N ILE A 102 -3.67 -25.95 9.86
CA ILE A 102 -3.66 -26.36 8.46
C ILE A 102 -2.28 -26.95 8.20
N PRO A 103 -2.10 -28.29 8.10
CA PRO A 103 -0.78 -28.90 7.96
C PRO A 103 -0.03 -28.40 6.71
N LYS A 104 -0.25 -28.99 5.55
CA LYS A 104 0.22 -28.47 4.26
C LYS A 104 -0.97 -28.42 3.32
N LYS A 105 -1.26 -27.23 2.79
CA LYS A 105 -2.30 -27.00 1.80
C LYS A 105 -1.88 -25.86 0.89
N GLU A 106 -1.63 -26.19 -0.38
CA GLU A 106 -1.20 -25.24 -1.41
C GLU A 106 0.02 -24.43 -0.94
N PHE A 107 -0.12 -23.11 -0.75
CA PHE A 107 0.99 -22.22 -0.37
C PHE A 107 1.19 -22.09 1.14
N ILE A 108 0.35 -22.75 1.94
CA ILE A 108 0.40 -22.72 3.40
C ILE A 108 0.94 -24.06 3.93
N ASP A 109 1.93 -23.98 4.82
CA ASP A 109 2.58 -25.15 5.42
C ASP A 109 2.86 -24.91 6.92
N GLU A 110 1.84 -24.99 7.77
CA GLU A 110 2.04 -24.86 9.21
C GLU A 110 2.83 -26.07 9.77
N ALA A 111 2.78 -27.23 9.11
CA ALA A 111 3.52 -28.42 9.53
C ALA A 111 5.06 -28.22 9.54
N ALA A 112 5.58 -27.22 8.85
CA ALA A 112 6.98 -26.80 8.91
C ALA A 112 7.38 -26.22 10.29
N HIS A 113 6.42 -25.83 11.13
CA HIS A 113 6.65 -25.16 12.42
C HIS A 113 5.92 -25.87 13.59
N PRO A 114 6.24 -27.15 13.87
CA PRO A 114 5.54 -27.93 14.88
C PRO A 114 5.58 -27.26 16.26
N GLY A 115 4.41 -27.05 16.86
CA GLY A 115 4.26 -26.44 18.18
C GLY A 115 4.47 -24.92 18.23
N LYS A 116 4.71 -24.27 17.08
CA LYS A 116 4.95 -22.82 16.97
C LYS A 116 3.89 -22.14 16.10
N TYR A 117 2.64 -22.53 16.28
CA TYR A 117 1.50 -21.95 15.56
C TYR A 117 1.09 -20.60 16.17
N ALA A 118 0.64 -19.66 15.34
CA ALA A 118 0.26 -18.32 15.77
C ALA A 118 -1.06 -17.84 15.14
N ARG A 119 -1.88 -17.13 15.92
CA ARG A 119 -3.04 -16.33 15.45
C ARG A 119 -3.09 -15.01 16.22
N ASN A 120 -3.62 -13.96 15.60
CA ASN A 120 -3.67 -12.60 16.17
C ASN A 120 -2.31 -12.13 16.71
N GLY A 121 -1.22 -12.55 16.06
CA GLY A 121 0.12 -12.32 16.55
C GLY A 121 0.48 -10.85 16.54
N SER A 122 1.46 -10.51 17.37
CA SER A 122 2.09 -9.19 17.40
C SER A 122 3.58 -9.33 17.14
N VAL A 123 4.17 -8.32 16.52
CA VAL A 123 5.62 -8.23 16.30
C VAL A 123 6.12 -6.91 16.89
N LEU A 124 7.08 -7.01 17.81
CA LEU A 124 7.79 -5.86 18.37
C LEU A 124 8.95 -5.52 17.43
N ASN A 125 9.04 -4.26 17.02
CA ASN A 125 10.12 -3.73 16.18
C ASN A 125 10.29 -4.53 14.87
N MET A 126 9.21 -4.58 14.08
CA MET A 126 9.13 -5.32 12.82
C MET A 126 10.40 -5.19 11.97
N PRO A 127 11.12 -6.31 11.71
CA PRO A 127 12.23 -6.31 10.77
C PRO A 127 11.71 -6.21 9.34
N ALA A 128 12.51 -5.62 8.45
CA ALA A 128 12.24 -5.61 7.02
C ALA A 128 13.06 -6.72 6.34
N ASN A 129 12.69 -7.98 6.59
CA ASN A 129 13.43 -9.16 6.12
C ASN A 129 12.57 -10.14 5.28
N ASN A 130 11.39 -9.70 4.81
CA ASN A 130 10.45 -10.52 4.03
C ASN A 130 9.75 -11.64 4.82
N GLU A 131 9.76 -11.58 6.14
CA GLU A 131 9.11 -12.56 7.03
C GLU A 131 8.26 -11.83 8.07
N ALA A 132 7.33 -12.53 8.72
CA ALA A 132 6.60 -11.99 9.86
C ALA A 132 6.14 -13.07 10.84
N GLY A 133 5.97 -12.68 12.11
CA GLY A 133 5.48 -13.52 13.21
C GLY A 133 3.99 -13.35 13.55
N PHE A 134 3.15 -12.87 12.63
CA PHE A 134 1.75 -12.54 12.94
C PHE A 134 0.80 -13.75 12.96
N ASP A 135 0.95 -14.66 12.00
CA ASP A 135 0.06 -15.79 11.81
C ASP A 135 0.85 -16.93 11.15
N SER A 136 0.81 -18.13 11.71
CA SER A 136 1.58 -19.26 11.18
C SER A 136 1.11 -19.72 9.80
N ARG A 137 -0.04 -19.23 9.33
CA ARG A 137 -0.55 -19.48 7.97
C ARG A 137 0.07 -18.57 6.91
N ILE A 138 0.95 -17.63 7.26
CA ILE A 138 1.61 -16.75 6.27
C ILE A 138 2.26 -17.64 5.18
N PRO A 139 1.87 -17.49 3.90
CA PRO A 139 2.30 -18.38 2.84
C PRO A 139 3.80 -18.35 2.49
N ALA A 140 4.21 -19.36 1.72
CA ALA A 140 5.50 -19.43 1.02
C ALA A 140 6.74 -19.27 1.93
N GLU A 141 6.72 -19.94 3.09
CA GLU A 141 7.85 -19.99 4.04
C GLU A 141 8.23 -18.61 4.61
N ARG A 142 7.29 -17.65 4.64
CA ARG A 142 7.51 -16.29 5.19
C ARG A 142 7.00 -16.10 6.61
N TYR A 143 6.60 -17.19 7.26
CA TYR A 143 6.31 -17.17 8.69
C TYR A 143 7.61 -17.40 9.48
N ASP A 144 7.98 -16.42 10.30
CA ASP A 144 9.08 -16.58 11.25
C ASP A 144 8.52 -16.57 12.69
N PRO A 145 8.43 -17.74 13.35
CA PRO A 145 7.94 -17.82 14.73
C PRO A 145 8.80 -17.04 15.73
N SER A 146 10.07 -16.74 15.43
CA SER A 146 10.95 -16.00 16.34
C SER A 146 10.54 -14.52 16.50
N GLN A 147 9.76 -13.99 15.55
CA GLN A 147 9.28 -12.62 15.57
C GLN A 147 7.99 -12.43 16.40
N PHE A 148 7.34 -13.52 16.81
CA PHE A 148 6.14 -13.45 17.63
C PHE A 148 6.46 -12.86 19.01
N ALA A 149 5.83 -11.73 19.34
CA ALA A 149 6.00 -11.08 20.63
C ALA A 149 5.10 -11.75 21.69
N HIS A 150 5.73 -12.38 22.69
CA HIS A 150 5.02 -13.01 23.81
C HIS A 150 4.65 -11.98 24.90
N LEU A 151 3.42 -12.09 25.43
CA LEU A 151 2.97 -11.30 26.57
C LEU A 151 3.61 -11.79 27.88
N PRO A 152 3.91 -10.88 28.84
CA PRO A 152 3.83 -9.43 28.71
C PRO A 152 4.96 -8.84 27.83
N ILE A 153 4.66 -7.82 27.03
CA ILE A 153 5.61 -7.19 26.10
C ILE A 153 6.10 -5.88 26.71
N ALA A 154 7.38 -5.82 27.07
CA ALA A 154 8.02 -4.57 27.48
C ALA A 154 8.36 -3.72 26.25
N MET A 155 8.03 -2.43 26.31
CA MET A 155 8.33 -1.44 25.29
C MET A 155 9.06 -0.25 25.93
N LYS A 156 10.06 0.26 25.23
CA LYS A 156 10.79 1.48 25.58
C LYS A 156 10.72 2.50 24.45
N PRO A 157 11.01 3.79 24.73
CA PRO A 157 11.10 4.80 23.67
C PRO A 157 11.97 4.32 22.51
N GLY A 158 11.49 4.52 21.29
CA GLY A 158 12.12 3.93 20.11
C GLY A 158 11.45 2.64 19.65
N ASP A 159 10.56 2.01 20.43
CA ASP A 159 9.89 0.77 20.05
C ASP A 159 8.55 1.01 19.32
N THR A 160 8.16 0.06 18.47
CA THR A 160 6.83 -0.01 17.87
C THR A 160 6.30 -1.44 17.95
N LEU A 161 5.06 -1.61 18.37
CA LEU A 161 4.36 -2.90 18.43
C LEU A 161 3.28 -2.93 17.35
N ILE A 162 3.41 -3.85 16.40
CA ILE A 162 2.36 -4.13 15.41
C ILE A 162 1.55 -5.30 15.94
N SER A 163 0.24 -5.12 16.07
CA SER A 163 -0.70 -6.17 16.48
C SER A 163 -1.71 -6.40 15.37
N THR A 164 -2.17 -7.64 15.23
CA THR A 164 -3.00 -8.06 14.10
C THR A 164 -4.25 -8.81 14.54
N VAL A 165 -5.26 -8.81 13.68
CA VAL A 165 -6.41 -9.70 13.78
C VAL A 165 -6.32 -10.70 12.63
N SER A 166 -6.31 -11.99 12.94
CA SER A 166 -6.31 -13.06 11.95
C SER A 166 -7.68 -13.19 11.26
N ILE A 167 -7.67 -13.63 10.00
CA ILE A 167 -8.90 -14.06 9.30
C ILE A 167 -9.33 -15.42 9.85
N GLU A 168 -10.60 -15.56 10.21
CA GLU A 168 -11.19 -16.82 10.63
C GLU A 168 -12.67 -16.89 10.22
N PRO A 169 -13.12 -17.95 9.52
CA PRO A 169 -12.31 -19.03 8.94
C PRO A 169 -11.52 -18.56 7.70
N LEU A 170 -10.34 -19.18 7.46
CA LEU A 170 -9.59 -18.97 6.23
C LEU A 170 -10.26 -19.72 5.05
N THR A 171 -10.50 -19.01 3.95
CA THR A 171 -11.21 -19.56 2.78
C THR A 171 -10.33 -19.72 1.53
N ARG A 172 -9.12 -19.15 1.53
CA ARG A 172 -8.21 -19.12 0.37
C ARG A 172 -6.81 -19.57 0.77
N PHE A 173 -6.20 -20.43 -0.05
CA PHE A 173 -4.93 -21.11 0.25
C PHE A 173 -3.88 -21.00 -0.89
N ASP A 174 -4.24 -20.32 -1.98
CA ASP A 174 -3.41 -20.17 -3.19
C ASP A 174 -2.32 -19.09 -3.04
N VAL A 175 -1.64 -18.75 -4.15
CA VAL A 175 -0.66 -17.64 -4.28
C VAL A 175 -1.18 -16.26 -3.87
N HIS A 176 -2.46 -16.14 -3.54
CA HIS A 176 -3.12 -14.91 -3.16
C HIS A 176 -3.83 -15.04 -1.81
N ALA A 177 -3.48 -16.05 -1.02
CA ALA A 177 -3.96 -16.21 0.34
C ALA A 177 -3.54 -15.04 1.23
N ARG A 178 -4.50 -14.56 2.02
CA ARG A 178 -4.32 -13.52 3.04
C ARG A 178 -4.77 -14.07 4.36
N VAL A 179 -4.02 -13.78 5.41
CA VAL A 179 -4.26 -14.37 6.73
C VAL A 179 -4.63 -13.35 7.79
N LEU A 180 -4.48 -12.05 7.48
CA LEU A 180 -4.74 -10.95 8.40
C LEU A 180 -5.95 -10.15 7.91
N ALA A 181 -6.88 -9.86 8.82
CA ALA A 181 -8.03 -9.00 8.57
C ALA A 181 -7.66 -7.52 8.81
N LYS A 182 -6.96 -7.23 9.91
CA LYS A 182 -6.60 -5.88 10.35
C LYS A 182 -5.21 -5.85 11.00
N ALA A 183 -4.61 -4.67 11.03
CA ALA A 183 -3.45 -4.37 11.86
C ALA A 183 -3.58 -2.99 12.52
N ALA A 184 -2.94 -2.81 13.66
CA ALA A 184 -2.80 -1.53 14.34
C ALA A 184 -1.38 -1.41 14.92
N ILE A 185 -0.90 -0.17 15.08
CA ILE A 185 0.48 0.12 15.49
C ILE A 185 0.45 0.96 16.77
N LEU A 186 1.05 0.43 17.83
CA LEU A 186 1.33 1.18 19.04
C LEU A 186 2.78 1.65 19.04
N THR A 187 3.00 2.96 19.18
CA THR A 187 4.36 3.54 19.18
C THR A 187 4.77 3.98 20.58
N CYS A 188 5.97 3.64 21.03
CA CYS A 188 6.50 4.12 22.30
C CYS A 188 7.51 5.25 22.07
N VAL A 189 7.20 6.45 22.56
CA VAL A 189 8.00 7.67 22.33
C VAL A 189 8.64 8.20 23.62
N ALA A 190 9.74 8.94 23.48
CA ALA A 190 10.48 9.48 24.63
C ALA A 190 9.76 10.67 25.30
N SER A 191 8.95 11.41 24.55
CA SER A 191 8.26 12.62 25.01
C SER A 191 6.90 12.78 24.33
N PRO A 192 5.97 13.55 24.93
CA PRO A 192 4.72 13.92 24.26
C PRO A 192 4.96 14.55 22.88
N GLN A 193 4.02 14.31 21.96
CA GLN A 193 4.05 14.84 20.59
C GLN A 193 2.90 15.83 20.37
N PRO A 194 3.10 16.90 19.58
CA PRO A 194 2.02 17.82 19.24
C PRO A 194 0.97 17.13 18.36
N ALA A 195 -0.27 17.64 18.39
CA ALA A 195 -1.42 17.03 17.71
C ALA A 195 -1.30 16.93 16.18
N ASP A 196 -0.34 17.61 15.57
CA ASP A 196 -0.07 17.57 14.13
C ASP A 196 1.17 16.74 13.77
N ALA A 197 1.73 15.98 14.72
CA ALA A 197 2.84 15.08 14.47
C ALA A 197 2.41 13.84 13.70
N PHE A 198 3.18 13.45 12.69
CA PHE A 198 3.05 12.15 12.05
C PHE A 198 3.64 11.05 12.93
N ARG A 199 3.09 9.84 12.81
CA ARG A 199 3.68 8.65 13.41
C ARG A 199 5.01 8.36 12.70
N PRO A 200 6.11 8.06 13.42
CA PRO A 200 7.30 7.51 12.76
C PRO A 200 6.99 6.22 12.03
N SER A 201 7.77 5.87 11.00
CA SER A 201 7.60 4.56 10.35
C SER A 201 7.69 3.42 11.36
N TYR A 202 6.88 2.38 11.18
CA TYR A 202 6.93 1.18 12.02
C TYR A 202 8.20 0.34 11.82
N CYS A 203 9.09 0.72 10.90
CA CYS A 203 10.44 0.18 10.77
C CYS A 203 11.53 1.21 11.16
N ASP A 204 11.17 2.44 11.54
CA ASP A 204 12.14 3.48 11.93
C ASP A 204 12.44 3.45 13.44
N ARG A 205 13.59 2.87 13.80
CA ARG A 205 14.07 2.86 15.19
C ARG A 205 14.60 4.22 15.67
N GLY A 206 14.91 5.14 14.75
CA GLY A 206 15.28 6.52 15.09
C GLY A 206 14.08 7.40 15.42
N GLN A 207 12.85 6.91 15.19
CA GLN A 207 11.58 7.61 15.45
C GLN A 207 11.56 9.05 14.94
N THR A 208 11.85 9.24 13.66
CA THR A 208 11.81 10.56 12.99
C THR A 208 10.38 11.11 13.05
N ILE A 209 10.20 12.29 13.66
CA ILE A 209 8.92 12.97 13.76
C ILE A 209 8.85 14.10 12.73
N TYR A 210 7.82 14.03 11.89
CA TYR A 210 7.44 15.10 10.97
C TYR A 210 6.18 15.82 11.50
N LEU A 211 5.99 17.08 11.12
CA LEU A 211 4.89 17.91 11.59
C LEU A 211 4.06 18.44 10.40
N ALA A 212 2.74 18.25 10.45
CA ALA A 212 1.87 18.66 9.35
C ALA A 212 1.81 20.18 9.14
N ARG A 213 2.10 20.99 10.17
CA ARG A 213 2.26 22.44 10.01
C ARG A 213 3.35 22.86 9.02
N ASN A 214 4.27 21.96 8.69
CA ASN A 214 5.39 22.19 7.78
C ASN A 214 5.15 21.64 6.37
N LEU A 215 4.01 21.02 6.07
CA LEU A 215 3.79 20.49 4.72
C LEU A 215 3.74 21.62 3.68
N HIS A 216 4.45 21.39 2.58
CA HIS A 216 4.48 22.23 1.38
C HIS A 216 3.21 22.08 0.53
N ARG A 217 2.06 22.45 1.10
CA ARG A 217 0.74 22.34 0.45
C ARG A 217 0.62 23.23 -0.79
N GLU A 218 1.43 24.28 -0.88
CA GLU A 218 1.55 25.15 -2.06
C GLU A 218 2.04 24.42 -3.32
N LEU A 219 2.56 23.19 -3.19
CA LEU A 219 2.92 22.35 -4.33
C LEU A 219 1.71 21.60 -4.91
N LEU A 220 0.58 21.58 -4.21
CA LEU A 220 -0.66 20.98 -4.68
C LEU A 220 -1.45 21.95 -5.54
N GLN A 221 -1.96 21.42 -6.64
CA GLN A 221 -2.80 22.19 -7.55
C GLN A 221 -4.26 22.20 -7.03
N ASN A 222 -5.08 23.07 -7.60
CA ASN A 222 -6.53 23.07 -7.45
C ASN A 222 -7.18 22.92 -8.82
N LEU A 223 -6.90 21.81 -9.47
CA LEU A 223 -7.41 21.50 -10.81
C LEU A 223 -8.92 21.22 -10.75
N PRO A 224 -9.70 21.63 -11.76
CA PRO A 224 -11.11 21.27 -11.82
C PRO A 224 -11.30 19.76 -11.77
N GLN A 225 -12.25 19.29 -10.96
CA GLN A 225 -12.63 17.89 -10.91
C GLN A 225 -13.12 17.40 -12.29
N PRO A 226 -12.62 16.25 -12.78
CA PRO A 226 -13.07 15.68 -14.05
C PRO A 226 -14.49 15.12 -13.94
N LYS A 227 -15.12 14.86 -15.09
CA LYS A 227 -16.46 14.22 -15.13
C LYS A 227 -16.39 12.74 -14.74
N SER A 228 -15.30 12.08 -15.10
CA SER A 228 -15.02 10.71 -14.71
C SER A 228 -14.74 10.62 -13.21
N VAL A 229 -15.42 9.68 -12.54
CA VAL A 229 -15.26 9.46 -11.11
C VAL A 229 -14.05 8.56 -10.87
N PRO A 230 -13.12 8.94 -9.97
CA PRO A 230 -12.05 8.05 -9.56
C PRO A 230 -12.64 6.77 -8.96
N ALA A 231 -12.19 5.60 -9.40
CA ALA A 231 -12.67 4.34 -8.88
C ALA A 231 -11.81 3.88 -7.68
N LEU A 232 -12.47 3.28 -6.67
CA LEU A 232 -11.78 2.47 -5.68
C LEU A 232 -11.49 1.10 -6.33
N GLU A 233 -10.37 1.04 -7.04
CA GLU A 233 -9.95 -0.17 -7.72
C GLU A 233 -9.16 -1.11 -6.80
N GLY A 234 -9.35 -2.41 -7.02
CA GLY A 234 -8.76 -3.47 -6.22
C GLY A 234 -9.78 -4.10 -5.32
N GLN A 235 -9.83 -5.43 -5.34
CA GLN A 235 -10.68 -6.29 -4.52
C GLN A 235 -10.42 -6.04 -3.02
N LEU A 236 -10.84 -4.88 -2.55
CA LEU A 236 -10.85 -4.47 -1.17
C LEU A 236 -12.16 -5.03 -0.61
N ASN A 237 -12.06 -5.93 0.37
CA ASN A 237 -13.22 -6.36 1.16
C ASN A 237 -13.60 -5.28 2.19
N THR A 238 -13.38 -3.99 1.87
CA THR A 238 -13.84 -2.87 2.68
C THR A 238 -15.36 -2.91 2.70
N GLN A 239 -15.93 -3.35 3.82
CA GLN A 239 -17.27 -2.91 4.18
C GLN A 239 -17.23 -1.38 4.19
N PRO A 240 -18.11 -0.67 3.48
CA PRO A 240 -18.03 0.79 3.35
C PRO A 240 -18.24 1.44 4.72
N VAL A 241 -17.21 2.12 5.24
CA VAL A 241 -17.27 2.91 6.48
C VAL A 241 -17.44 4.42 6.19
N ALA A 242 -17.52 4.83 4.92
CA ALA A 242 -17.64 6.24 4.52
C ALA A 242 -18.98 6.86 4.98
N LYS A 243 -18.95 8.09 5.49
CA LYS A 243 -20.10 8.75 6.16
C LYS A 243 -21.17 9.24 5.17
N ASP A 244 -20.90 9.24 3.88
CA ASP A 244 -21.83 9.70 2.84
C ASP A 244 -21.63 9.01 1.47
N GLY A 245 -20.60 8.15 1.35
CA GLY A 245 -20.26 7.45 0.12
C GLY A 245 -19.37 8.22 -0.86
N SER A 246 -18.85 9.40 -0.51
CA SER A 246 -17.91 10.15 -1.36
C SER A 246 -16.65 9.34 -1.63
N ILE A 247 -16.02 9.57 -2.79
CA ILE A 247 -14.80 8.83 -3.17
C ILE A 247 -13.62 9.18 -2.27
N LEU A 248 -13.55 10.41 -1.76
CA LEU A 248 -12.51 10.84 -0.84
C LEU A 248 -12.60 10.09 0.49
N ASP A 249 -13.81 10.01 1.08
CA ASP A 249 -14.01 9.25 2.32
C ASP A 249 -13.64 7.78 2.17
N LYS A 250 -13.92 7.18 1.01
CA LYS A 250 -13.52 5.80 0.72
C LYS A 250 -12.01 5.64 0.74
N TRP A 251 -11.27 6.54 0.10
CA TRP A 251 -9.81 6.49 0.13
C TRP A 251 -9.26 6.75 1.53
N VAL A 252 -9.79 7.73 2.26
CA VAL A 252 -9.42 7.98 3.67
C VAL A 252 -9.62 6.73 4.52
N ALA A 253 -10.77 6.04 4.40
CA ALA A 253 -11.06 4.83 5.17
C ALA A 253 -10.07 3.69 4.91
N VAL A 254 -9.51 3.61 3.70
CA VAL A 254 -8.54 2.59 3.29
C VAL A 254 -7.12 2.96 3.74
N THR A 255 -6.76 4.23 3.66
CA THR A 255 -5.39 4.71 3.91
C THR A 255 -5.12 5.12 5.35
N ILE A 256 -6.16 5.34 6.15
CA ILE A 256 -5.99 5.68 7.58
C ILE A 256 -5.46 4.49 8.39
N MET A 257 -5.84 3.27 8.02
CA MET A 257 -5.32 2.05 8.63
C MET A 257 -3.96 1.70 8.03
N PRO A 258 -3.02 1.15 8.82
CA PRO A 258 -1.68 0.86 8.36
C PRO A 258 -1.65 -0.19 7.24
N TRP A 259 -0.74 0.01 6.29
CA TRP A 259 -0.42 -0.97 5.25
C TRP A 259 0.92 -1.62 5.58
N LEU A 260 0.91 -2.93 5.82
CA LEU A 260 2.08 -3.73 6.11
C LEU A 260 2.74 -4.16 4.79
N ASP A 261 3.98 -3.71 4.55
CA ASP A 261 4.68 -3.87 3.26
C ASP A 261 6.07 -4.52 3.38
N THR A 262 6.32 -5.17 4.51
CA THR A 262 7.58 -5.85 4.82
C THR A 262 7.60 -7.31 4.37
N VAL A 263 6.47 -7.86 3.92
CA VAL A 263 6.35 -9.22 3.39
C VAL A 263 5.83 -9.13 1.95
N GLU A 264 6.64 -9.57 0.99
CA GLU A 264 6.35 -9.55 -0.44
C GLU A 264 5.02 -10.28 -0.76
N PHE A 265 4.50 -10.06 -1.97
CA PHE A 265 3.26 -10.64 -2.49
C PHE A 265 1.98 -10.35 -1.68
N GLY A 266 2.06 -9.56 -0.62
CA GLY A 266 0.90 -9.18 0.19
C GLY A 266 0.45 -10.26 1.19
N PHE A 267 1.32 -11.24 1.47
CA PHE A 267 1.01 -12.37 2.37
C PHE A 267 0.73 -11.95 3.82
N ALA A 268 1.27 -10.82 4.25
CA ALA A 268 0.96 -10.20 5.54
C ALA A 268 0.14 -8.90 5.39
N SER A 269 -0.52 -8.67 4.26
CA SER A 269 -1.34 -7.47 4.06
C SER A 269 -2.72 -7.62 4.71
N PRO A 270 -3.16 -6.72 5.61
CA PRO A 270 -4.49 -6.77 6.22
C PRO A 270 -5.64 -6.59 5.21
N GLU A 271 -6.59 -7.53 5.19
CA GLU A 271 -7.62 -7.63 4.14
C GLU A 271 -8.59 -6.46 4.06
N ILE A 272 -8.93 -5.88 5.20
CA ILE A 272 -9.97 -4.87 5.26
C ILE A 272 -9.55 -3.55 4.62
N ASN A 273 -8.27 -3.16 4.72
CA ASN A 273 -7.84 -1.82 4.30
C ASN A 273 -6.65 -1.81 3.33
N GLN A 274 -5.90 -2.91 3.17
CA GLN A 274 -4.77 -2.95 2.26
C GLN A 274 -5.13 -3.75 0.99
N PRO A 275 -4.84 -3.24 -0.21
CA PRO A 275 -4.96 -4.05 -1.42
C PRO A 275 -4.00 -5.24 -1.38
N HIS A 276 -4.42 -6.40 -1.88
CA HIS A 276 -3.58 -7.61 -1.86
C HIS A 276 -2.42 -7.55 -2.87
N TYR A 277 -2.72 -7.13 -4.10
CA TYR A 277 -1.82 -7.28 -5.25
C TYR A 277 -1.13 -5.95 -5.58
N GLY A 278 0.10 -5.98 -6.13
CA GLY A 278 0.91 -4.78 -6.39
C GLY A 278 0.23 -3.80 -7.35
N GLN A 279 -0.42 -4.33 -8.38
CA GLN A 279 -1.33 -3.62 -9.29
C GLN A 279 -2.25 -2.63 -8.56
N TRP A 280 -2.90 -3.09 -7.49
CA TRP A 280 -3.92 -2.31 -6.79
C TRP A 280 -3.32 -1.26 -5.87
N HIS A 281 -2.08 -1.46 -5.43
CA HIS A 281 -1.33 -0.39 -4.79
C HIS A 281 -0.91 0.67 -5.81
N GLY A 282 -0.51 0.27 -7.02
CA GLY A 282 -0.27 1.20 -8.13
C GLY A 282 -1.52 2.00 -8.46
N ALA A 283 -2.68 1.34 -8.52
CA ALA A 283 -3.98 2.00 -8.68
C ALA A 283 -4.26 3.00 -7.56
N ALA A 284 -4.04 2.62 -6.31
CA ALA A 284 -4.23 3.51 -5.17
C ALA A 284 -3.31 4.73 -5.22
N SER A 285 -2.01 4.52 -5.42
CA SER A 285 -1.02 5.60 -5.49
C SER A 285 -1.27 6.54 -6.68
N SER A 286 -1.67 6.01 -7.84
CA SER A 286 -2.11 6.78 -9.00
C SER A 286 -3.34 7.62 -8.71
N THR A 287 -4.39 6.99 -8.18
CA THR A 287 -5.67 7.66 -7.93
C THR A 287 -5.51 8.76 -6.89
N ILE A 288 -4.90 8.44 -5.74
CA ILE A 288 -4.71 9.40 -4.66
C ILE A 288 -3.77 10.53 -5.11
N GLY A 289 -2.67 10.20 -5.79
CA GLY A 289 -1.73 11.17 -6.34
C GLY A 289 -2.42 12.22 -7.21
N LEU A 290 -3.30 11.80 -8.13
CA LEU A 290 -4.07 12.74 -8.95
C LEU A 290 -5.16 13.47 -8.16
N MET A 291 -5.88 12.77 -7.27
CA MET A 291 -6.95 13.36 -6.46
C MET A 291 -6.46 14.52 -5.59
N LEU A 292 -5.24 14.45 -5.04
CA LEU A 292 -4.67 15.52 -4.22
C LEU A 292 -4.43 16.83 -4.99
N HIS A 293 -4.41 16.78 -6.33
CA HIS A 293 -4.33 17.96 -7.19
C HIS A 293 -5.70 18.54 -7.61
N LEU A 294 -6.82 17.92 -7.25
CA LEU A 294 -8.17 18.37 -7.63
C LEU A 294 -8.76 19.37 -6.62
N ASP A 295 -9.74 20.18 -7.01
CA ASP A 295 -10.32 21.27 -6.21
C ASP A 295 -11.26 20.86 -5.04
N TYR A 296 -10.96 19.75 -4.35
CA TYR A 296 -11.68 19.36 -3.14
C TYR A 296 -11.61 20.43 -2.04
N PRO A 297 -12.64 20.54 -1.16
CA PRO A 297 -12.56 21.35 0.05
C PRO A 297 -11.29 21.05 0.85
N ALA A 298 -10.62 22.10 1.33
CA ALA A 298 -9.29 21.97 1.94
C ALA A 298 -9.26 20.98 3.11
N GLN A 299 -10.27 21.01 3.98
CA GLN A 299 -10.38 20.08 5.12
C GLN A 299 -10.56 18.62 4.67
N GLU A 300 -11.34 18.37 3.62
CA GLU A 300 -11.53 17.02 3.09
C GLU A 300 -10.22 16.52 2.44
N LYS A 301 -9.60 17.35 1.61
CA LYS A 301 -8.32 17.06 0.97
C LYS A 301 -7.23 16.76 2.00
N GLU A 302 -7.19 17.51 3.10
CA GLU A 302 -6.22 17.34 4.18
C GLU A 302 -6.28 15.94 4.78
N ARG A 303 -7.49 15.38 5.00
CA ARG A 303 -7.67 14.04 5.56
C ARG A 303 -6.98 12.98 4.69
N LEU A 304 -7.12 13.09 3.37
CA LEU A 304 -6.46 12.18 2.44
C LEU A 304 -4.95 12.45 2.36
N LEU A 305 -4.55 13.72 2.35
CA LEU A 305 -3.15 14.15 2.28
C LEU A 305 -2.33 13.56 3.43
N VAL A 306 -2.81 13.69 4.68
CA VAL A 306 -2.07 13.18 5.84
C VAL A 306 -1.93 11.65 5.81
N CYS A 307 -2.97 10.93 5.36
CA CYS A 307 -2.87 9.47 5.23
C CYS A 307 -1.85 9.06 4.15
N PHE A 308 -1.84 9.75 3.01
CA PHE A 308 -0.91 9.44 1.92
C PHE A 308 0.55 9.78 2.28
N ILE A 309 0.77 10.86 3.03
CA ILE A 309 2.10 11.20 3.57
C ILE A 309 2.54 10.17 4.61
N GLN A 310 1.66 9.75 5.52
CA GLN A 310 1.99 8.70 6.50
C GLN A 310 2.41 7.40 5.81
N ARG A 311 1.75 7.05 4.71
CA ARG A 311 2.12 5.90 3.88
C ARG A 311 3.53 6.07 3.27
N GLY A 312 3.87 7.25 2.76
CA GLY A 312 5.21 7.57 2.28
C GLY A 312 6.28 7.47 3.38
N ILE A 313 5.99 7.97 4.59
CA ILE A 313 6.85 7.83 5.78
C ILE A 313 7.10 6.36 6.11
N ASP A 314 6.04 5.55 6.16
CA ASP A 314 6.15 4.11 6.47
C ASP A 314 7.05 3.40 5.46
N LEU A 315 6.76 3.56 4.17
CA LEU A 315 7.52 2.95 3.08
C LEU A 315 8.98 3.38 3.08
N TYR A 316 9.27 4.66 3.34
CA TYR A 316 10.64 5.14 3.44
C TYR A 316 11.38 4.53 4.63
N GLY A 317 10.73 4.41 5.79
CA GLY A 317 11.35 3.75 6.94
C GLY A 317 11.62 2.25 6.73
N ILE A 318 10.75 1.55 5.97
CA ILE A 318 11.01 0.17 5.54
C ILE A 318 12.27 0.15 4.64
N ALA A 319 12.33 0.98 3.61
CA ALA A 319 13.49 1.06 2.71
C ALA A 319 14.79 1.38 3.47
N ARG A 320 14.76 2.39 4.33
CA ARG A 320 15.92 2.87 5.13
C ARG A 320 16.39 1.85 6.16
N SER A 321 15.53 0.93 6.59
CA SER A 321 15.92 -0.18 7.46
C SER A 321 16.75 -1.27 6.74
N GLY A 322 16.98 -1.10 5.43
CA GLY A 322 17.82 -1.98 4.61
C GLY A 322 17.04 -2.95 3.73
N TYR A 323 15.72 -2.78 3.60
CA TYR A 323 14.88 -3.65 2.79
C TYR A 323 15.27 -3.61 1.30
N GLU A 324 15.29 -4.78 0.65
CA GLU A 324 15.54 -4.88 -0.79
C GLU A 324 14.46 -4.20 -1.64
N GLY A 325 13.33 -3.85 -1.04
CA GLY A 325 12.25 -3.11 -1.68
C GLY A 325 11.21 -4.01 -2.32
N TRP A 326 10.58 -3.47 -3.36
CA TRP A 326 9.43 -4.02 -4.04
C TRP A 326 9.76 -4.18 -5.52
N PRO A 327 10.60 -5.17 -5.88
CA PRO A 327 11.10 -5.31 -7.23
C PRO A 327 9.98 -5.66 -8.23
N GLY A 328 10.20 -5.27 -9.48
CA GLY A 328 9.38 -5.69 -10.61
C GLY A 328 9.22 -7.21 -10.70
N HIS A 329 7.98 -7.68 -10.76
CA HIS A 329 7.60 -9.07 -10.97
C HIS A 329 6.16 -9.10 -11.51
N GLY A 330 5.96 -8.76 -12.78
CA GLY A 330 4.62 -8.73 -13.35
C GLY A 330 3.74 -7.64 -12.75
N GLY A 331 2.60 -8.06 -12.18
CA GLY A 331 1.67 -7.19 -11.47
C GLY A 331 2.04 -6.93 -10.00
N HIS A 332 3.22 -7.34 -9.55
CA HIS A 332 3.73 -7.05 -8.21
C HIS A 332 4.76 -5.90 -8.21
N GLY A 333 5.12 -5.41 -7.03
CA GLY A 333 6.18 -4.42 -6.84
C GLY A 333 5.77 -2.95 -7.06
N SER A 334 4.74 -2.72 -7.88
CA SER A 334 4.24 -1.37 -8.21
C SER A 334 3.55 -0.66 -7.04
N GLY A 335 3.53 0.68 -7.09
CA GLY A 335 2.73 1.54 -6.21
C GLY A 335 3.40 1.94 -4.90
N ARG A 336 4.74 1.86 -4.81
CA ARG A 336 5.49 2.21 -3.59
C ARG A 336 6.41 3.41 -3.78
N LYS A 337 6.90 3.67 -4.99
CA LYS A 337 7.86 4.75 -5.17
C LYS A 337 7.19 6.12 -5.08
N TRP A 338 6.03 6.29 -5.72
CA TRP A 338 5.34 7.58 -5.73
C TRP A 338 4.98 8.10 -4.33
N PRO A 339 4.37 7.31 -3.41
CA PRO A 339 4.09 7.78 -2.06
C PRO A 339 5.32 8.31 -1.31
N ILE A 340 6.49 7.68 -1.49
CA ILE A 340 7.73 8.13 -0.84
C ILE A 340 8.20 9.46 -1.44
N VAL A 341 8.29 9.54 -2.77
CA VAL A 341 8.70 10.77 -3.47
C VAL A 341 7.76 11.93 -3.15
N PHE A 342 6.46 11.69 -3.19
CA PHE A 342 5.43 12.66 -2.86
C PHE A 342 5.57 13.15 -1.42
N ALA A 343 5.72 12.24 -0.44
CA ALA A 343 5.97 12.62 0.96
C ALA A 343 7.26 13.43 1.10
N GLY A 344 8.33 13.04 0.41
CA GLY A 344 9.59 13.77 0.38
C GLY A 344 9.45 15.20 -0.12
N LEU A 345 8.66 15.44 -1.17
CA LEU A 345 8.36 16.78 -1.67
C LEU A 345 7.54 17.58 -0.65
N MET A 346 6.49 16.99 -0.08
CA MET A 346 5.62 17.65 0.90
C MET A 346 6.35 18.00 2.20
N LEU A 347 7.30 17.17 2.63
CA LEU A 347 8.05 17.29 3.89
C LEU A 347 9.39 18.03 3.73
N ASP A 348 9.78 18.34 2.49
CA ASP A 348 11.14 18.73 2.11
C ASP A 348 12.25 17.79 2.62
N ASP A 349 11.96 16.48 2.68
CA ASP A 349 12.93 15.47 3.10
C ASP A 349 13.82 15.04 1.94
N LYS A 350 15.11 15.41 2.00
CA LYS A 350 16.09 15.11 0.95
C LYS A 350 16.39 13.62 0.80
N GLY A 351 16.23 12.83 1.85
CA GLY A 351 16.41 11.38 1.78
C GLY A 351 15.31 10.71 0.98
N MET A 352 14.05 11.09 1.21
CA MET A 352 12.90 10.63 0.42
C MET A 352 12.93 11.15 -1.02
N GLN A 353 13.47 12.36 -1.25
CA GLN A 353 13.65 12.93 -2.59
C GLN A 353 14.81 12.28 -3.37
N ASN A 354 15.76 11.61 -2.71
CA ASN A 354 16.93 11.00 -3.35
C ASN A 354 17.13 9.54 -2.93
N LEU A 355 16.18 8.69 -3.33
CA LEU A 355 16.12 7.27 -2.93
C LEU A 355 17.32 6.44 -3.40
N LYS A 356 17.95 6.78 -4.53
CA LYS A 356 19.14 6.08 -5.00
C LYS A 356 20.32 6.24 -4.04
N GLU A 357 20.42 7.38 -3.37
CA GLU A 357 21.50 7.66 -2.41
C GLU A 357 21.12 7.21 -1.00
N SER A 358 19.90 7.52 -0.55
CA SER A 358 19.46 7.20 0.82
C SER A 358 19.14 5.73 1.03
N CYS A 359 18.70 5.02 -0.01
CA CYS A 359 18.24 3.62 0.02
C CYS A 359 18.75 2.83 -1.22
N PRO A 360 20.07 2.75 -1.46
CA PRO A 360 20.65 2.26 -2.73
C PRO A 360 20.31 0.79 -3.06
N LYS A 361 19.92 -0.01 -2.07
CA LYS A 361 19.54 -1.42 -2.25
C LYS A 361 18.07 -1.61 -2.62
N THR A 362 17.24 -0.60 -2.37
CA THR A 362 15.78 -0.70 -2.50
C THR A 362 15.38 -0.63 -3.97
N LYS A 363 14.72 -1.67 -4.45
CA LYS A 363 14.16 -1.77 -5.80
C LYS A 363 12.70 -1.32 -5.78
N PHE A 364 12.27 -0.69 -6.88
CA PHE A 364 10.89 -0.25 -7.07
C PHE A 364 10.33 -0.87 -8.34
N GLY A 365 9.08 -1.33 -8.31
CA GLY A 365 8.46 -2.00 -9.45
C GLY A 365 8.27 -1.07 -10.64
N GLU A 366 8.11 0.22 -10.40
CA GLU A 366 8.01 1.26 -11.40
C GLU A 366 9.32 1.43 -12.19
N ASP A 367 10.46 1.39 -11.48
CA ASP A 367 11.78 1.53 -12.09
C ASP A 367 12.28 0.22 -12.69
N HIS A 368 12.16 -0.87 -11.94
CA HIS A 368 12.71 -2.17 -12.30
C HIS A 368 12.01 -2.80 -13.51
N GLN A 369 10.82 -2.29 -13.86
CA GLN A 369 10.03 -2.77 -15.00
C GLN A 369 10.07 -1.84 -16.21
N THR A 370 10.91 -0.80 -16.20
CA THR A 370 11.02 0.14 -17.32
C THR A 370 12.50 0.42 -17.63
N ALA A 371 12.89 0.28 -18.89
CA ALA A 371 14.27 0.52 -19.32
C ALA A 371 14.29 1.13 -20.73
N PHE A 372 15.30 1.96 -21.02
CA PHE A 372 15.56 2.35 -22.41
C PHE A 372 16.03 1.13 -23.21
N GLY A 373 15.57 1.05 -24.45
CA GLY A 373 15.85 -0.08 -25.34
C GLY A 373 14.93 -0.05 -26.56
N LYS A 374 15.42 -0.54 -27.70
CA LYS A 374 14.65 -0.54 -28.94
C LYS A 374 13.57 -1.62 -28.89
N CYS A 375 12.33 -1.20 -28.67
CA CYS A 375 11.17 -2.07 -28.74
C CYS A 375 10.95 -2.55 -30.18
N TRP A 376 10.48 -3.78 -30.34
CA TRP A 376 10.08 -4.35 -31.63
C TRP A 376 9.03 -3.49 -32.36
N SER A 377 8.18 -2.75 -31.62
CA SER A 377 7.18 -1.83 -32.18
C SER A 377 7.76 -0.48 -32.63
N GLY A 378 9.08 -0.27 -32.49
CA GLY A 378 9.81 0.91 -32.95
C GLY A 378 10.08 1.97 -31.87
N GLY A 379 9.49 1.87 -30.67
CA GLY A 379 9.78 2.77 -29.55
C GLY A 379 11.16 2.55 -28.92
N ASP A 380 11.69 3.54 -28.20
CA ASP A 380 13.06 3.50 -27.61
C ASP A 380 13.08 3.20 -26.10
N VAL A 381 11.97 2.69 -25.58
CA VAL A 381 11.79 2.27 -24.18
C VAL A 381 11.02 0.95 -24.16
N VAL A 382 11.24 0.11 -23.15
CA VAL A 382 10.66 -1.23 -23.00
C VAL A 382 10.21 -1.53 -21.56
N PHE A 383 9.26 -2.43 -21.43
CA PHE A 383 8.80 -3.09 -20.21
C PHE A 383 9.73 -4.27 -19.87
N THR A 384 10.11 -4.41 -18.61
CA THR A 384 11.06 -5.43 -18.13
C THR A 384 10.52 -6.11 -16.87
N SER A 385 9.45 -6.88 -17.01
CA SER A 385 8.60 -7.19 -15.86
C SER A 385 8.72 -8.59 -15.31
N HIS A 386 8.85 -9.60 -16.17
CA HIS A 386 8.81 -11.00 -15.76
C HIS A 386 9.84 -11.85 -16.51
N PRO A 387 10.47 -12.85 -15.88
CA PRO A 387 10.54 -13.04 -14.43
C PRO A 387 11.31 -11.90 -13.73
N LYS A 388 11.18 -11.81 -12.40
CA LYS A 388 11.97 -10.88 -11.57
C LYS A 388 13.45 -11.02 -11.90
N GLY A 389 14.10 -9.90 -12.26
CA GLY A 389 15.53 -9.85 -12.60
C GLY A 389 15.88 -10.28 -14.03
N ALA A 390 14.91 -10.35 -14.94
CA ALA A 390 15.18 -10.57 -16.36
C ALA A 390 16.13 -9.50 -16.92
N LYS A 391 17.26 -9.93 -17.52
CA LYS A 391 18.29 -9.04 -18.06
C LYS A 391 17.95 -8.45 -19.43
N VAL A 392 17.06 -9.11 -20.16
CA VAL A 392 16.68 -8.77 -21.54
C VAL A 392 15.16 -8.69 -21.59
N SER A 393 14.63 -7.55 -22.03
CA SER A 393 13.19 -7.38 -22.22
C SER A 393 12.71 -8.30 -23.35
N PRO A 394 11.60 -9.04 -23.17
CA PRO A 394 10.96 -9.73 -24.28
C PRO A 394 10.48 -8.78 -25.37
N GLU A 395 10.22 -7.50 -25.05
CA GLU A 395 9.84 -6.49 -26.05
C GLU A 395 10.97 -6.13 -27.04
N LEU A 396 12.17 -6.69 -26.91
CA LEU A 396 13.20 -6.56 -27.95
C LEU A 396 12.95 -7.46 -29.16
N LYS A 397 12.01 -8.40 -29.08
CA LYS A 397 11.62 -9.31 -30.18
C LYS A 397 10.15 -9.12 -30.53
N SER A 398 9.83 -9.21 -31.81
CA SER A 398 8.43 -9.21 -32.26
C SER A 398 7.70 -10.48 -31.82
N PRO A 399 6.36 -10.48 -31.74
CA PRO A 399 5.60 -11.71 -31.49
C PRO A 399 5.97 -12.83 -32.47
N GLU A 400 6.08 -12.52 -33.76
CA GLU A 400 6.46 -13.47 -34.82
C GLU A 400 7.87 -14.06 -34.60
N GLU A 401 8.82 -13.24 -34.15
CA GLU A 401 10.17 -13.70 -33.85
C GLU A 401 10.25 -14.57 -32.60
N ALA A 402 9.34 -14.38 -31.64
CA ALA A 402 9.33 -15.05 -30.34
C ALA A 402 8.44 -16.31 -30.30
N TYR A 403 7.38 -16.36 -31.10
CA TYR A 403 6.36 -17.40 -31.04
C TYR A 403 6.94 -18.79 -31.32
N GLY A 404 6.51 -19.79 -30.54
CA GLY A 404 6.93 -21.18 -30.69
C GLY A 404 8.41 -21.45 -30.37
N LYS A 405 9.15 -20.46 -29.86
CA LYS A 405 10.56 -20.57 -29.48
C LYS A 405 10.75 -20.49 -27.98
N ASP A 406 11.94 -20.90 -27.53
CA ASP A 406 12.36 -20.76 -26.14
C ASP A 406 12.21 -19.31 -25.67
N GLY A 407 11.44 -19.12 -24.60
CA GLY A 407 11.13 -17.81 -24.03
C GLY A 407 9.78 -17.21 -24.47
N TRP A 408 8.99 -17.90 -25.30
CA TRP A 408 7.63 -17.47 -25.65
C TRP A 408 6.75 -17.23 -24.42
N ASP A 409 6.71 -18.17 -23.47
CA ASP A 409 5.88 -18.05 -22.26
C ASP A 409 6.25 -16.80 -21.44
N ILE A 410 7.54 -16.43 -21.43
CA ILE A 410 8.03 -15.22 -20.77
C ILE A 410 7.56 -13.99 -21.54
N TRP A 411 7.66 -14.00 -22.86
CA TRP A 411 7.16 -12.92 -23.73
C TRP A 411 5.67 -12.68 -23.50
N GLU A 412 4.87 -13.75 -23.58
CA GLU A 412 3.43 -13.73 -23.41
C GLU A 412 3.05 -13.25 -22.00
N SER A 413 3.73 -13.73 -20.96
CA SER A 413 3.51 -13.29 -19.58
C SER A 413 3.80 -11.81 -19.39
N ASN A 414 4.87 -11.27 -19.99
CA ASN A 414 5.20 -9.85 -19.88
C ASN A 414 4.10 -8.99 -20.50
N GLU A 415 3.68 -9.31 -21.73
CA GLU A 415 2.61 -8.58 -22.40
C GLU A 415 1.27 -8.73 -21.65
N GLY A 416 1.04 -9.90 -21.04
CA GLY A 416 -0.04 -10.15 -20.10
C GLY A 416 -0.06 -9.17 -18.94
N TYR A 417 1.02 -9.13 -18.15
CA TYR A 417 1.14 -8.25 -16.99
C TYR A 417 1.08 -6.77 -17.37
N ARG A 418 1.72 -6.43 -18.49
CA ARG A 418 1.71 -5.08 -19.05
C ARG A 418 0.30 -4.55 -19.23
N ARG A 419 -0.60 -5.36 -19.80
CA ARG A 419 -1.99 -5.00 -20.13
C ARG A 419 -2.96 -5.19 -18.97
N CYS A 420 -2.89 -6.33 -18.27
CA CYS A 420 -3.87 -6.65 -17.23
C CYS A 420 -3.68 -5.79 -15.98
N CYS A 421 -2.43 -5.47 -15.66
CA CYS A 421 -2.05 -5.29 -14.28
C CYS A 421 -1.12 -4.10 -13.99
N THR A 422 -0.21 -3.74 -14.89
CA THR A 422 0.86 -2.79 -14.53
C THR A 422 0.70 -1.44 -15.22
N SER A 423 0.87 -1.38 -16.54
CA SER A 423 1.02 -0.12 -17.28
C SER A 423 -0.16 0.83 -17.13
N LYS A 424 -1.38 0.27 -17.11
CA LYS A 424 -2.61 1.05 -16.98
C LYS A 424 -2.69 1.85 -15.67
N TYR A 425 -2.01 1.41 -14.61
CA TYR A 425 -1.93 2.13 -13.34
C TYR A 425 -0.63 2.89 -13.13
N PHE A 426 0.34 2.83 -14.04
CA PHE A 426 1.49 3.75 -14.00
C PHE A 426 1.11 5.15 -14.51
N VAL A 427 0.03 5.25 -15.28
CA VAL A 427 -0.44 6.50 -15.89
C VAL A 427 -0.67 7.61 -14.86
N GLY A 428 -1.37 7.29 -13.76
CA GLY A 428 -1.70 8.28 -12.74
C GLY A 428 -0.49 8.76 -11.94
N GLU A 429 0.39 7.86 -11.50
CA GLU A 429 1.63 8.17 -10.80
C GLU A 429 2.55 9.04 -11.67
N ALA A 430 2.74 8.66 -12.93
CA ALA A 430 3.56 9.43 -13.86
C ALA A 430 2.97 10.82 -14.12
N LEU A 431 1.65 10.94 -14.29
CA LEU A 431 1.00 12.23 -14.51
C LEU A 431 1.03 13.10 -13.24
N ALA A 432 0.78 12.54 -12.07
CA ALA A 432 0.86 13.26 -10.79
C ALA A 432 2.29 13.79 -10.55
N ALA A 433 3.30 12.96 -10.80
CA ALA A 433 4.69 13.38 -10.73
C ALA A 433 5.01 14.52 -11.72
N ARG A 434 4.53 14.45 -12.96
CA ARG A 434 4.70 15.53 -13.96
C ARG A 434 3.98 16.82 -13.56
N ILE A 435 2.78 16.74 -13.00
CA ILE A 435 2.04 17.90 -12.48
C ILE A 435 2.88 18.62 -11.40
N MET A 436 3.61 17.87 -10.58
CA MET A 436 4.54 18.39 -9.56
C MET A 436 5.95 18.71 -10.08
N ARG A 437 6.27 18.45 -11.35
CA ARG A 437 7.65 18.55 -11.88
C ARG A 437 8.67 17.68 -11.13
N ALA A 438 8.22 16.50 -10.69
CA ALA A 438 8.97 15.58 -9.86
C ALA A 438 9.83 14.57 -10.65
N GLU A 439 9.94 14.68 -11.97
CA GLU A 439 10.65 13.71 -12.82
C GLU A 439 12.12 13.55 -12.42
N LYS A 440 12.80 14.67 -12.15
CA LYS A 440 14.20 14.66 -11.66
C LYS A 440 14.33 14.05 -10.27
N VAL A 441 13.35 14.28 -9.40
CA VAL A 441 13.32 13.73 -8.03
C VAL A 441 13.03 12.22 -8.08
N TRP A 442 12.14 11.79 -8.97
CA TRP A 442 11.91 10.39 -9.26
C TRP A 442 13.18 9.71 -9.78
N ASN A 443 13.97 10.39 -10.62
CA ASN A 443 15.30 9.93 -11.06
C ASN A 443 15.25 8.57 -11.80
N HIS A 444 14.29 8.41 -12.72
CA HIS A 444 14.21 7.24 -13.60
C HIS A 444 13.42 7.57 -14.87
N ASP A 445 14.07 8.27 -15.80
CA ASP A 445 13.47 8.70 -17.07
C ASP A 445 12.78 7.57 -17.89
N PRO A 446 13.28 6.31 -17.90
CA PRO A 446 12.58 5.23 -18.60
C PRO A 446 11.14 5.04 -18.15
N PHE A 447 10.80 5.29 -16.88
CA PHE A 447 9.42 5.17 -16.41
C PHE A 447 8.50 6.16 -17.11
N PHE A 448 8.90 7.43 -17.19
CA PHE A 448 8.10 8.47 -17.83
C PHE A 448 7.99 8.28 -19.33
N ALA A 449 9.10 7.94 -20.00
CA ALA A 449 9.11 7.63 -21.43
C ALA A 449 8.23 6.40 -21.74
N TYR A 450 8.29 5.38 -20.88
CA TYR A 450 7.49 4.17 -21.00
C TYR A 450 6.00 4.47 -20.92
N VAL A 451 5.56 5.27 -19.95
CA VAL A 451 4.15 5.61 -19.81
C VAL A 451 3.65 6.42 -21.01
N ASP A 452 4.46 7.33 -21.56
CA ASP A 452 4.12 8.05 -22.79
C ASP A 452 3.93 7.08 -23.97
N ARG A 453 4.86 6.13 -24.14
CA ARG A 453 4.74 5.07 -25.15
C ARG A 453 3.46 4.27 -24.92
N TRP A 454 3.20 3.80 -23.70
CA TRP A 454 2.00 3.03 -23.38
C TRP A 454 0.71 3.78 -23.72
N MET A 455 0.68 5.09 -23.50
CA MET A 455 -0.50 5.91 -23.77
C MET A 455 -0.69 6.26 -25.25
N THR A 456 0.33 6.07 -26.10
CA THR A 456 0.32 6.50 -27.51
C THR A 456 0.56 5.38 -28.53
N GLU A 457 1.15 4.26 -28.13
CA GLU A 457 1.53 3.18 -29.03
C GLU A 457 0.33 2.48 -29.68
N ASP A 458 0.52 1.88 -30.85
CA ASP A 458 -0.57 1.21 -31.55
C ASP A 458 -0.84 -0.18 -30.96
N ASN A 459 -1.70 -0.23 -29.94
CA ASN A 459 -2.11 -1.48 -29.29
C ASN A 459 -2.81 -2.43 -30.27
N ALA A 460 -3.55 -1.91 -31.25
CA ALA A 460 -4.22 -2.73 -32.25
C ALA A 460 -3.20 -3.45 -33.14
N LYS A 461 -2.11 -2.78 -33.56
CA LYS A 461 -0.99 -3.43 -34.28
C LYS A 461 -0.30 -4.51 -33.45
N THR A 462 -0.16 -4.31 -32.14
CA THR A 462 0.40 -5.32 -31.23
C THR A 462 -0.46 -6.57 -31.19
N VAL A 463 -1.77 -6.40 -31.01
CA VAL A 463 -2.73 -7.51 -31.01
C VAL A 463 -2.76 -8.21 -32.37
N ASP A 464 -2.72 -7.45 -33.47
CA ASP A 464 -2.69 -8.02 -34.83
C ASP A 464 -1.41 -8.83 -35.11
N SER A 465 -0.24 -8.33 -34.68
CA SER A 465 1.04 -9.04 -34.80
C SER A 465 1.03 -10.35 -34.01
N TYR A 466 0.44 -10.32 -32.80
CA TYR A 466 0.27 -11.52 -31.98
C TYR A 466 -0.69 -12.54 -32.61
N ARG A 467 -1.84 -12.07 -33.13
CA ARG A 467 -2.81 -12.91 -33.85
C ARG A 467 -2.13 -13.63 -35.01
N LYS A 468 -1.38 -12.90 -35.85
CA LYS A 468 -0.64 -13.47 -36.98
C LYS A 468 0.38 -14.52 -36.54
N ALA A 469 1.10 -14.25 -35.46
CA ALA A 469 2.06 -15.20 -34.91
C ALA A 469 1.38 -16.52 -34.48
N MET A 470 0.24 -16.45 -33.79
CA MET A 470 -0.57 -17.62 -33.43
C MET A 470 -1.12 -18.38 -34.64
N GLU A 471 -1.76 -17.66 -35.56
CA GLU A 471 -2.41 -18.26 -36.74
C GLU A 471 -1.38 -18.94 -37.65
N SER A 472 -0.17 -18.39 -37.76
CA SER A 472 0.93 -19.02 -38.50
C SER A 472 1.39 -20.35 -37.92
N HIS A 473 1.02 -20.66 -36.67
CA HIS A 473 1.30 -21.92 -35.98
C HIS A 473 0.05 -22.81 -35.80
N GLY A 474 -1.03 -22.50 -36.53
CA GLY A 474 -2.25 -23.30 -36.53
C GLY A 474 -3.14 -23.10 -35.29
N GLU A 475 -2.91 -22.07 -34.49
CA GLU A 475 -3.77 -21.71 -33.37
C GLU A 475 -4.87 -20.73 -33.76
N ASN A 476 -6.03 -20.83 -33.12
CA ASN A 476 -7.15 -19.92 -33.31
C ASN A 476 -7.17 -18.84 -32.20
N PHE A 477 -6.82 -17.60 -32.55
CA PHE A 477 -6.84 -16.45 -31.62
C PHE A 477 -8.22 -16.16 -31.00
N ASP A 478 -9.30 -16.54 -31.69
CA ASP A 478 -10.67 -16.33 -31.23
C ASP A 478 -11.27 -17.51 -30.49
N ASP A 479 -10.53 -18.60 -30.32
CA ASP A 479 -10.96 -19.71 -29.46
C ASP A 479 -10.92 -19.27 -27.98
N THR A 480 -12.11 -19.07 -27.40
CA THR A 480 -12.29 -18.74 -25.99
C THR A 480 -12.44 -19.97 -25.10
N SER A 481 -12.56 -21.16 -25.69
CA SER A 481 -12.71 -22.44 -24.98
C SER A 481 -11.37 -23.00 -24.50
N ASN A 482 -10.27 -22.61 -25.15
CA ASN A 482 -8.92 -22.99 -24.76
C ASN A 482 -8.30 -21.90 -23.84
N PRO A 483 -7.93 -22.23 -22.58
CA PRO A 483 -7.29 -21.28 -21.67
C PRO A 483 -5.97 -20.69 -22.20
N ARG A 484 -5.30 -21.36 -23.13
CA ARG A 484 -4.09 -20.85 -23.81
C ARG A 484 -4.40 -19.76 -24.83
N THR A 485 -5.60 -19.70 -25.38
CA THR A 485 -5.99 -18.71 -26.41
C THR A 485 -7.04 -17.72 -25.90
N ASN A 486 -7.69 -18.00 -24.76
CA ASN A 486 -8.62 -17.11 -24.07
C ASN A 486 -7.89 -15.95 -23.36
N LYS A 487 -7.33 -15.04 -24.16
CA LYS A 487 -6.52 -13.88 -23.72
C LYS A 487 -7.36 -12.60 -23.73
N THR A 488 -8.39 -12.54 -22.88
CA THR A 488 -9.27 -11.36 -22.74
C THR A 488 -8.50 -10.06 -22.48
N TRP A 489 -7.35 -10.14 -21.80
CA TRP A 489 -6.45 -9.02 -21.56
C TRP A 489 -5.78 -8.46 -22.84
N MET A 490 -5.59 -9.28 -23.88
CA MET A 490 -5.11 -8.81 -25.19
C MET A 490 -6.20 -8.10 -25.97
N LYS A 491 -7.44 -8.58 -25.85
CA LYS A 491 -8.59 -8.01 -26.54
C LYS A 491 -9.07 -6.69 -25.91
N ASN A 492 -8.54 -6.32 -24.74
CA ASN A 492 -8.84 -5.05 -24.09
C ASN A 492 -8.03 -3.91 -24.73
N ASP A 493 -8.75 -3.00 -25.37
CA ASP A 493 -8.20 -1.80 -26.01
C ASP A 493 -8.01 -0.63 -25.04
N ARG A 494 -8.59 -0.70 -23.84
CA ARG A 494 -8.48 0.36 -22.84
C ARG A 494 -7.08 0.41 -22.25
N ARG A 495 -6.38 1.52 -22.50
CA ARG A 495 -5.04 1.77 -21.97
C ARG A 495 -5.04 2.03 -20.47
N THR A 496 -6.12 2.61 -19.96
CA THR A 496 -6.22 3.01 -18.57
C THR A 496 -7.68 3.19 -18.13
N THR A 497 -7.88 3.59 -16.87
CA THR A 497 -9.20 3.87 -16.31
C THR A 497 -9.77 5.14 -16.94
N PRO A 498 -11.11 5.31 -17.02
CA PRO A 498 -11.69 6.54 -17.55
C PRO A 498 -11.19 7.81 -16.85
N PHE A 499 -10.98 7.73 -15.52
CA PHE A 499 -10.44 8.83 -14.72
C PHE A 499 -9.01 9.21 -15.12
N TYR A 500 -8.12 8.23 -15.26
CA TYR A 500 -6.75 8.53 -15.68
C TYR A 500 -6.68 8.99 -17.13
N GLN A 501 -7.54 8.45 -18.01
CA GLN A 501 -7.61 8.86 -19.40
C GLN A 501 -8.03 10.34 -19.52
N GLU A 502 -9.11 10.76 -18.85
CA GLU A 502 -9.56 12.16 -18.89
C GLU A 502 -8.50 13.12 -18.32
N MET A 503 -7.86 12.75 -17.21
CA MET A 503 -6.77 13.54 -16.64
C MET A 503 -5.56 13.61 -17.58
N TRP A 504 -5.19 12.49 -18.19
CA TRP A 504 -4.08 12.41 -19.14
C TRP A 504 -4.32 13.29 -20.37
N ASP A 505 -5.46 13.13 -21.02
CA ASP A 505 -5.81 13.88 -22.23
C ASP A 505 -5.82 15.39 -21.97
N LYS A 506 -6.26 15.79 -20.78
CA LYS A 506 -6.35 17.21 -20.39
C LYS A 506 -5.02 17.83 -19.99
N TYR A 507 -4.15 17.09 -19.28
CA TYR A 507 -3.00 17.69 -18.60
C TYR A 507 -1.65 17.22 -19.11
N ARG A 508 -1.54 16.08 -19.80
CA ARG A 508 -0.24 15.55 -20.20
C ARG A 508 0.53 16.52 -21.11
N ASN A 509 -0.14 17.10 -22.10
CA ASN A 509 0.48 18.04 -23.04
C ASN A 509 0.30 19.52 -22.63
N ASP A 510 -0.58 19.78 -21.65
CA ASP A 510 -0.93 21.10 -21.16
C ASP A 510 -0.83 21.14 -19.63
N LEU A 511 0.35 20.80 -19.11
CA LEU A 511 0.57 20.77 -17.66
C LEU A 511 0.27 22.15 -17.05
N PRO A 512 -0.38 22.22 -15.88
CA PRO A 512 -0.58 23.48 -15.18
C PRO A 512 0.78 24.15 -14.91
N PRO A 513 0.84 25.49 -14.81
CA PRO A 513 2.08 26.18 -14.46
C PRO A 513 2.74 25.59 -13.22
N ALA A 514 4.07 25.53 -13.23
CA ALA A 514 4.81 25.11 -12.05
C ALA A 514 4.51 26.08 -10.90
N LEU A 515 4.05 25.55 -9.77
CA LEU A 515 3.80 26.34 -8.57
C LEU A 515 5.13 26.76 -7.93
N ALA A 516 5.12 27.86 -7.17
CA ALA A 516 6.29 28.33 -6.44
C ALA A 516 6.82 27.20 -5.54
N GLY A 517 8.13 26.91 -5.61
CA GLY A 517 8.75 25.74 -4.96
C GLY A 517 9.06 24.57 -5.89
N ASN A 518 8.37 24.44 -7.03
CA ASN A 518 8.61 23.39 -8.05
C ASN A 518 9.53 23.83 -9.21
N GLN A 519 10.30 24.92 -9.06
CA GLN A 519 11.25 25.35 -10.09
C GLN A 519 12.50 24.48 -10.09
N GLY A 520 12.36 23.25 -10.59
CA GLY A 520 13.46 22.62 -11.31
C GLY A 520 13.81 23.49 -12.52
N ASP A 521 15.11 23.62 -12.83
CA ASP A 521 15.65 24.45 -13.91
C ASP A 521 14.76 24.50 -15.17
N LYS A 522 14.56 25.71 -15.70
CA LYS A 522 13.68 26.10 -16.83
C LYS A 522 14.03 25.47 -18.20
N GLN A 523 14.44 24.21 -18.26
CA GLN A 523 14.74 23.49 -19.50
C GLN A 523 14.11 22.09 -19.51
N SER A 524 12.80 22.02 -19.76
CA SER A 524 12.16 20.85 -20.37
C SER A 524 10.77 21.24 -20.88
N ARG A 525 10.69 21.57 -22.18
CA ARG A 525 9.47 21.45 -22.97
C ARG A 525 9.56 20.16 -23.76
#